data_AF-A0A5E4I647-F1
#
_entry.id   AF-A0A5E4I647-F1
#
_cell.length_a   1.000
_cell.length_b   1.000
_cell.length_c   1.000
_cell.angle_alpha   90.00
_cell.angle_beta   90.00
_cell.angle_gamma   90.00
#
_symmetry.space_group_name_H-M   'P 1'
#
loop_
_entity.id
_entity.type
_entity.pdbx_description
1 polymer ?
#
loop_
_entity_poly.entity_id
_entity_poly.type
_entity_poly.pdbx_seq_one_letter_code
_entity_poly.pdbx_strand_id
1 'polypeptide(L)'
;MLSLGIESTAHTFGIGIIDDKGKVYANARDIYRPEAGGIHPSKARDHHKAVAETILKKALDDAKLKLSDIDIIAYSAGPGIAPCLGVGLDFSKKLS
;
A
#
# COMPACT_ATOMS: atom_id res chain seq x y z
N MET A 1 -4.76 19.48 -1.26
CA MET A 1 -4.39 18.46 -0.28
C MET A 1 -3.98 17.18 -1.02
N LEU A 2 -2.88 16.53 -0.61
CA LEU A 2 -2.38 15.27 -1.16
C LEU A 2 -2.59 14.12 -0.16
N SER A 3 -3.25 13.06 -0.62
CA SER A 3 -3.49 11.85 0.14
C SER A 3 -2.68 10.68 -0.40
N LEU A 4 -1.98 9.96 0.49
CA LEU A 4 -1.37 8.66 0.19
C LEU A 4 -2.25 7.55 0.76
N GLY A 5 -2.73 6.64 -0.09
CA GLY A 5 -3.56 5.50 0.30
C GLY A 5 -2.80 4.17 0.23
N ILE A 6 -2.89 3.34 1.27
CA ILE A 6 -2.29 2.00 1.37
C ILE A 6 -3.38 0.92 1.25
N GLU A 7 -3.27 0.07 0.22
CA GLU A 7 -4.13 -1.08 0.01
C GLU A 7 -3.39 -2.37 0.38
N SER A 8 -3.94 -3.15 1.31
CA SER A 8 -3.34 -4.40 1.79
C SER A 8 -4.38 -5.43 2.26
N THR A 9 -5.61 -5.40 1.73
CA THR A 9 -6.70 -6.28 2.20
C THR A 9 -6.49 -7.75 1.86
N ALA A 10 -5.82 -8.06 0.75
CA ALA A 10 -5.67 -9.43 0.24
C ALA A 10 -4.25 -9.73 -0.25
N HIS A 11 -4.09 -10.12 -1.51
CA HIS A 11 -2.84 -10.57 -2.13
C HIS A 11 -2.07 -9.46 -2.86
N THR A 12 -2.60 -8.23 -2.88
CA THR A 12 -1.94 -7.06 -3.49
C THR A 12 -1.54 -6.09 -2.39
N PHE A 13 -0.30 -5.58 -2.46
CA PHE A 13 0.11 -4.39 -1.73
C PHE A 13 0.14 -3.22 -2.70
N GLY A 14 -0.59 -2.16 -2.42
CA GLY A 14 -0.72 -1.00 -3.31
C GLY A 14 -0.55 0.32 -2.58
N ILE A 15 0.05 1.29 -3.26
CA ILE A 15 0.10 2.68 -2.82
C ILE A 15 -0.39 3.59 -3.95
N GLY A 16 -1.40 4.40 -3.62
CA GLY A 16 -1.93 5.44 -4.49
C GLY A 16 -1.68 6.83 -3.92
N ILE A 17 -1.47 7.82 -4.78
CA ILE A 17 -1.39 9.23 -4.39
C ILE A 17 -2.40 10.02 -5.22
N ILE A 18 -3.27 10.78 -4.55
CA ILE A 18 -4.36 11.54 -5.16
C ILE A 18 -4.50 12.92 -4.51
N ASP A 19 -4.93 13.93 -5.28
CA ASP A 19 -5.32 15.23 -4.72
C ASP A 19 -6.83 15.35 -4.45
N ASP A 20 -7.21 16.42 -3.75
CA ASP A 20 -8.60 16.79 -3.45
C ASP A 20 -9.45 17.13 -4.69
N LYS A 21 -8.84 17.26 -5.86
CA LYS A 21 -9.53 17.45 -7.15
C LYS A 21 -9.71 16.12 -7.90
N GLY A 22 -9.27 15.01 -7.33
CA GLY A 22 -9.39 13.68 -7.89
C GLY A 22 -8.29 13.32 -8.90
N LYS A 23 -7.23 14.12 -9.03
CA LYS A 23 -6.10 13.80 -9.90
C LYS A 23 -5.24 12.72 -9.24
N VAL A 24 -5.05 11.61 -9.94
CA VAL A 24 -4.17 10.51 -9.52
C VAL A 24 -2.75 10.79 -9.99
N TYR A 25 -1.82 10.86 -9.04
CA TYR A 25 -0.39 11.08 -9.29
C TYR A 25 0.39 9.77 -9.37
N ALA A 26 -0.01 8.76 -8.60
CA ALA A 26 0.60 7.44 -8.61
C ALA A 26 -0.42 6.34 -8.26
N ASN A 27 -0.14 5.13 -8.76
CA ASN A 27 -0.88 3.91 -8.45
C ASN A 27 0.06 2.70 -8.58
N ALA A 28 1.03 2.62 -7.67
CA ALA A 28 2.03 1.56 -7.64
C ALA A 28 1.49 0.34 -6.88
N ARG A 29 1.80 -0.86 -7.36
CA ARG A 29 1.34 -2.10 -6.72
C ARG A 29 2.29 -3.26 -6.97
N ASP A 30 2.31 -4.20 -6.03
CA ASP A 30 2.87 -5.54 -6.20
C ASP A 30 1.84 -6.60 -5.83
N ILE A 31 1.82 -7.72 -6.56
CA ILE A 31 0.83 -8.78 -6.44
C ILE A 31 1.53 -10.07 -6.06
N TYR A 32 1.23 -10.58 -4.86
CA TYR A 32 1.59 -11.93 -4.44
C TYR A 32 0.90 -12.95 -5.35
N ARG A 33 1.71 -13.75 -6.05
CA ARG A 33 1.23 -14.82 -6.94
C ARG A 33 1.69 -16.18 -6.40
N PRO A 34 0.80 -16.98 -5.80
CA PRO A 34 1.15 -18.34 -5.42
C PRO A 34 1.41 -19.19 -6.68
N GLU A 35 2.41 -20.08 -6.63
CA GLU A 35 2.71 -21.01 -7.73
C GLU A 35 1.56 -21.99 -8.02
N ALA A 36 0.79 -22.34 -6.98
CA ALA A 36 -0.41 -23.16 -7.09
C ALA A 36 -1.37 -22.88 -5.93
N GLY A 37 -2.67 -23.11 -6.16
CA GLY A 37 -3.73 -22.98 -5.15
C GLY A 37 -4.19 -21.54 -4.91
N GLY A 38 -4.75 -21.30 -3.72
CA GLY A 38 -5.30 -19.99 -3.32
C GLY A 38 -4.32 -19.11 -2.56
N ILE A 39 -4.82 -17.96 -2.10
CA ILE A 39 -4.04 -16.99 -1.31
C ILE A 39 -3.73 -17.59 0.06
N HIS A 40 -2.45 -17.84 0.33
CA HIS A 40 -2.00 -18.29 1.65
C HIS A 40 -1.78 -17.08 2.57
N PRO A 41 -2.55 -16.87 3.65
CA PRO A 41 -2.53 -15.64 4.44
C PRO A 41 -1.14 -15.23 4.95
N SER A 42 -0.36 -16.19 5.46
CA SER A 42 0.99 -15.92 5.96
C SER A 42 1.95 -15.50 4.85
N LYS A 43 1.87 -16.12 3.67
CA LYS A 43 2.73 -15.78 2.52
C LYS A 43 2.36 -14.43 1.93
N ALA A 44 1.07 -14.11 1.85
CA ALA A 44 0.60 -12.79 1.42
C ALA A 44 1.05 -11.68 2.40
N ARG A 45 0.98 -11.93 3.71
CA ARG A 45 1.56 -11.03 4.73
C ARG A 45 3.06 -10.81 4.53
N ASP A 46 3.82 -11.89 4.33
CA ASP A 46 5.27 -11.81 4.18
C ASP A 46 5.66 -11.08 2.89
N HIS A 47 4.89 -11.29 1.82
CA HIS A 47 4.98 -10.51 0.59
C HIS A 47 4.78 -9.02 0.84
N HIS A 48 3.70 -8.62 1.52
CA HIS A 48 3.42 -7.20 1.83
C HIS A 48 4.57 -6.56 2.61
N LYS A 49 5.12 -7.25 3.60
CA LYS A 49 6.29 -6.76 4.37
C LYS A 49 7.52 -6.57 3.49
N ALA A 50 7.75 -7.48 2.53
CA ALA A 50 8.90 -7.43 1.64
C ALA A 50 8.80 -6.29 0.60
N VAL A 51 7.60 -5.95 0.15
CA VAL A 51 7.40 -4.99 -0.97
C VAL A 51 7.01 -3.58 -0.52
N ALA A 52 6.59 -3.38 0.74
CA ALA A 52 6.01 -2.11 1.18
C ALA A 52 6.88 -0.88 0.91
N GLU A 53 8.16 -0.93 1.29
CA GLU A 53 9.13 0.17 1.06
C GLU A 53 9.39 0.40 -0.43
N THR A 54 9.51 -0.69 -1.21
CA THR A 54 9.72 -0.62 -2.65
C THR A 54 8.54 0.04 -3.36
N ILE A 55 7.31 -0.30 -2.95
CA ILE A 55 6.09 0.28 -3.52
C ILE A 55 5.89 1.73 -3.09
N LEU A 56 6.28 2.09 -1.86
CA LEU A 56 6.27 3.49 -1.40
C LEU A 56 7.22 4.33 -2.24
N LYS A 57 8.47 3.88 -2.39
CA LYS A 57 9.46 4.56 -3.22
C LYS A 57 8.96 4.72 -4.65
N LYS A 58 8.43 3.65 -5.24
CA LYS A 58 7.87 3.69 -6.60
C LYS A 58 6.73 4.72 -6.73
N ALA A 59 5.80 4.76 -5.77
CA ALA A 59 4.69 5.71 -5.82
C ALA A 59 5.17 7.17 -5.73
N LEU A 60 6.13 7.45 -4.85
CA LEU A 60 6.73 8.79 -4.72
C LEU A 60 7.51 9.19 -5.98
N ASP A 61 8.30 8.27 -6.55
CA ASP A 61 9.06 8.49 -7.79
C ASP A 61 8.12 8.73 -8.99
N ASP A 62 7.09 7.90 -9.15
CA ASP A 62 6.09 8.04 -10.23
C ASP A 62 5.33 9.39 -10.10
N ALA A 63 5.04 9.83 -8.87
CA ALA A 63 4.38 11.10 -8.58
C ALA A 63 5.32 12.32 -8.64
N LYS A 64 6.64 12.10 -8.62
CA LYS A 64 7.68 13.14 -8.43
C LYS A 64 7.48 13.95 -7.15
N LEU A 65 7.14 13.27 -6.05
CA LEU A 65 6.89 13.86 -4.74
C LEU A 65 7.83 13.26 -3.69
N LYS A 66 7.97 13.96 -2.56
CA LYS A 66 8.58 13.44 -1.34
C LYS A 66 7.49 13.06 -0.35
N LEU A 67 7.82 12.19 0.62
CA LEU A 67 6.89 11.86 1.70
C LEU A 67 6.45 13.11 2.50
N SER A 68 7.32 14.12 2.62
CA SER A 68 7.02 15.41 3.26
C SER A 68 5.96 16.25 2.54
N ASP A 69 5.61 15.92 1.30
CA ASP A 69 4.59 16.61 0.51
C ASP A 69 3.19 16.00 0.73
N ILE A 70 3.09 14.89 1.48
CA ILE A 70 1.83 14.18 1.74
C ILE A 70 1.16 14.76 2.99
N ASP A 71 -0.09 15.20 2.83
CA ASP A 71 -0.87 15.82 3.91
C ASP A 71 -1.59 14.78 4.79
N ILE A 72 -2.00 13.66 4.19
CA ILE A 72 -2.77 12.61 4.87
C ILE A 72 -2.37 11.21 4.40
N ILE A 73 -2.32 10.28 5.35
CA ILE A 73 -2.10 8.86 5.11
C ILE A 73 -3.38 8.09 5.42
N ALA A 74 -3.90 7.38 4.43
CA ALA A 74 -5.05 6.50 4.53
C ALA A 74 -4.60 5.05 4.33
N TYR A 75 -5.33 4.11 4.94
CA TYR A 75 -5.09 2.68 4.74
C TYR A 75 -6.42 1.91 4.73
N SER A 76 -6.40 0.74 4.10
CA SER A 76 -7.49 -0.21 4.12
C SER A 76 -7.60 -0.89 5.49
N ALA A 77 -8.55 -0.45 6.32
CA ALA A 77 -8.79 -1.02 7.65
C ALA A 77 -9.57 -2.35 7.63
N GLY A 78 -10.25 -2.65 6.52
CA GLY A 78 -11.00 -3.89 6.33
C GLY A 78 -12.25 -3.69 5.45
N PRO A 79 -13.00 -4.77 5.17
CA PRO A 79 -12.70 -6.17 5.52
C PRO A 79 -11.50 -6.74 4.75
N GLY A 80 -10.97 -7.88 5.16
CA GLY A 80 -9.83 -8.50 4.48
C GLY A 80 -9.13 -9.60 5.27
N ILE A 81 -8.00 -10.06 4.74
CA ILE A 81 -7.10 -11.03 5.38
C ILE A 81 -6.40 -10.34 6.55
N ALA A 82 -6.80 -10.67 7.78
CA ALA A 82 -6.31 -10.05 9.02
C ALA A 82 -4.77 -9.84 9.09
N PRO A 83 -3.91 -10.83 8.78
CA PRO A 83 -2.47 -10.60 8.82
C PRO A 83 -1.98 -9.60 7.77
N CYS A 84 -2.65 -9.48 6.61
CA CYS A 84 -2.33 -8.48 5.60
C CYS A 84 -2.78 -7.07 6.01
N LEU A 85 -3.97 -6.94 6.59
CA LEU A 85 -4.48 -5.68 7.16
C LEU A 85 -3.54 -5.13 8.24
N GLY A 86 -3.01 -6.01 9.10
CA GLY A 86 -2.03 -5.63 10.13
C GLY A 86 -0.77 -4.99 9.53
N VAL A 87 -0.27 -5.49 8.40
CA VAL A 87 0.89 -4.90 7.71
C VAL A 87 0.56 -3.50 7.20
N GLY A 88 -0.62 -3.29 6.60
CA GLY A 88 -1.06 -1.96 6.15
C GLY A 88 -1.21 -0.97 7.30
N LEU A 89 -1.80 -1.39 8.42
CA LEU A 89 -1.92 -0.59 9.63
C LEU A 89 -0.54 -0.18 10.18
N ASP A 90 0.34 -1.15 10.40
CA ASP A 90 1.67 -0.90 10.97
C ASP A 90 2.50 -0.01 10.05
N PHE A 91 2.41 -0.21 8.74
CA PHE A 91 3.10 0.61 7.75
C PHE A 91 2.54 2.03 7.72
N SER A 92 1.22 2.21 7.77
CA SER A 92 0.60 3.55 7.82
C SER A 92 1.07 4.35 9.05
N LYS A 93 1.13 3.73 10.23
CA LYS A 93 1.62 4.34 11.47
C LYS A 93 3.10 4.69 11.43
N LYS A 94 3.91 3.93 10.69
CA LYS A 94 5.33 4.21 10.50
C LYS A 94 5.56 5.50 9.69
N LEU A 95 4.64 5.82 8.78
CA LEU A 95 4.77 6.95 7.86
C LEU A 95 4.15 8.25 8.39
N SER A 96 3.27 8.18 9.40
CA SER A 96 2.61 9.32 10.05
C SER A 96 3.39 9.83 11.26
#